data_AF-A0A1B6FZ89-F1
#
_entry.id   AF-A0A1B6FZ89-F1
#
_cell.length_a   1.000
_cell.length_b   1.000
_cell.length_c   1.000
_cell.angle_alpha   90.00
_cell.angle_beta   90.00
_cell.angle_gamma   90.00
#
_symmetry.space_group_name_H-M   'P 1'
#
loop_
_entity.id
_entity.type
_entity.pdbx_description
1 polymer ?
#
loop_
_entity_poly.entity_id
_entity_poly.type
_entity_poly.pdbx_seq_one_letter_code
_entity_poly.pdbx_strand_id
1 'polypeptide(L)'
;RSRQYLMPDKAKMLNCNQQLISKEMCVADIPECPKDNEETMTELDFGVEEDSGVCKTTPWSIWSACSEKCGIGFRMRTKSFVDRMGMKKCPHIQTVEKEKCMGPPCSAT
;
A
#
# COMPACT_ATOMS: atom_id res chain seq x y z
N ARG A 1 21.72 16.23 1.50
CA ARG A 1 23.00 16.79 1.97
C ARG A 1 22.77 18.15 2.63
N SER A 2 23.23 18.35 3.87
CA SER A 2 23.22 19.66 4.55
C SER A 2 24.61 20.31 4.48
N ARG A 3 24.65 21.63 4.24
CA ARG A 3 25.83 22.48 4.30
C ARG A 3 25.56 23.62 5.28
N GLN A 4 26.61 24.29 5.75
CA GLN A 4 26.48 25.48 6.60
C GLN A 4 27.43 26.56 6.10
N TYR A 5 27.09 27.83 6.35
CA TYR A 5 28.02 28.92 6.06
C TYR A 5 29.21 28.86 7.01
N LEU A 6 30.41 29.02 6.46
CA LEU A 6 31.63 29.07 7.25
C LEU A 6 31.63 30.25 8.24
N MET A 7 30.96 31.35 7.88
CA MET A 7 30.81 32.56 8.70
C MET A 7 29.34 33.01 8.74
N PRO A 8 28.54 32.60 9.74
CA PRO A 8 27.10 32.84 9.75
C PRO A 8 26.72 34.32 9.91
N ASP A 9 27.44 35.08 10.73
CA ASP A 9 27.14 36.51 10.96
C ASP A 9 27.39 37.34 9.70
N LYS A 10 28.49 37.09 9.00
CA LYS A 10 28.82 37.77 7.74
C LYS A 10 27.84 37.40 6.63
N ALA A 11 27.40 36.13 6.58
CA ALA A 11 26.37 35.69 5.65
C ALA A 11 25.02 36.38 5.92
N LYS A 12 24.67 36.60 7.20
CA LYS A 12 23.47 37.35 7.59
C LYS A 12 23.57 38.83 7.22
N MET A 13 24.71 39.47 7.47
CA MET A 13 24.93 40.88 7.13
C MET A 13 24.94 41.16 5.63
N LEU A 14 25.38 40.20 4.82
CA LEU A 14 25.39 40.29 3.36
C LEU A 14 24.14 39.68 2.70
N ASN A 15 23.13 39.34 3.49
CA ASN A 15 21.87 38.74 3.05
C ASN A 15 22.08 37.53 2.12
N CYS A 16 23.04 36.66 2.45
CA CYS A 16 23.32 35.47 1.66
C CYS A 16 22.20 34.43 1.81
N ASN A 17 21.44 34.22 0.74
CA ASN A 17 20.24 33.37 0.74
C ASN A 17 20.42 32.08 -0.09
N GLN A 18 21.63 31.52 -0.11
CA GLN A 18 21.89 30.27 -0.81
C GLN A 18 21.18 29.09 -0.13
N GLN A 19 20.61 28.19 -0.93
CA GLN A 19 20.00 26.96 -0.43
C GLN A 19 21.07 26.02 0.13
N LEU A 20 21.17 25.97 1.46
CA LEU A 20 22.13 25.13 2.19
C LEU A 20 21.69 23.67 2.34
N ILE A 21 20.43 23.37 2.01
CA ILE A 21 19.85 22.04 2.12
C ILE A 21 19.52 21.55 0.71
N SER A 22 20.33 20.61 0.21
CA SER A 22 20.00 19.85 -1.00
C SER A 22 19.26 18.58 -0.59
N LYS A 23 18.00 18.47 -1.01
CA LYS A 23 17.20 17.24 -0.89
C LYS A 23 17.08 16.65 -2.28
N GLU A 24 17.66 15.48 -2.47
CA GLU A 24 17.55 14.69 -3.68
C GLU A 24 16.61 13.54 -3.34
N MET A 25 15.66 13.23 -4.22
CA MET A 25 14.80 12.07 -4.05
C MET A 25 15.68 10.84 -4.31
N CYS A 26 15.95 10.06 -3.26
CA CYS A 26 16.47 8.71 -3.46
C CYS A 26 15.32 7.86 -4.04
N VAL A 27 15.62 7.10 -5.09
CA VAL A 27 14.71 6.04 -5.56
C VAL A 27 15.00 4.84 -4.67
N ALA A 28 14.08 4.57 -3.74
CA ALA A 28 14.00 3.29 -3.09
C ALA A 28 12.90 2.49 -3.79
N ASP A 29 13.14 1.21 -4.06
CA ASP A 29 12.12 0.32 -4.62
C ASP A 29 10.93 0.13 -3.67
N ILE A 30 11.15 0.43 -2.38
CA ILE A 30 10.16 0.32 -1.31
C ILE A 30 9.71 1.74 -0.89
N PRO A 31 8.40 2.07 -0.98
CA PRO A 31 7.89 3.42 -0.76
C PRO A 31 7.91 3.88 0.71
N GLU A 32 7.98 2.96 1.68
CA GLU A 32 8.07 3.26 3.11
C GLU A 32 9.05 2.29 3.79
N CYS A 33 9.96 2.80 4.62
CA CYS A 33 10.77 1.93 5.48
C CYS A 33 9.82 1.25 6.50
N PRO A 34 9.93 -0.08 6.70
CA PRO A 34 9.18 -0.76 7.73
C PRO A 34 9.50 -0.08 9.06
N LYS A 35 8.49 0.53 9.70
CA LYS A 35 8.63 1.15 11.01
C LYS A 35 9.13 0.07 11.96
N ASP A 36 10.16 0.39 12.73
CA ASP A 36 10.81 -0.52 13.67
C ASP A 36 9.83 -0.98 14.77
N ASN A 37 8.98 -1.96 14.45
CA ASN A 37 8.30 -2.88 15.33
C ASN A 37 7.61 -3.93 14.44
N GLU A 38 8.16 -5.14 14.51
CA GLU A 38 7.78 -6.37 13.82
C GLU A 38 8.56 -6.62 12.51
N GLU A 39 9.51 -7.54 12.66
CA GLU A 39 10.36 -8.15 11.65
C GLU A 39 9.51 -8.62 10.46
N THR A 40 9.53 -7.89 9.36
CA THR A 40 9.19 -8.47 8.04
C THR A 40 9.88 -7.67 6.96
N MET A 41 11.20 -7.81 6.91
CA MET A 41 11.94 -7.66 5.67
C MET A 41 11.88 -9.02 4.96
N THR A 42 11.11 -9.14 3.88
CA THR A 42 11.40 -10.14 2.85
C THR A 42 11.01 -9.58 1.49
N GLU A 43 11.99 -8.98 0.81
CA GLU A 43 12.01 -9.03 -0.65
C GLU A 43 12.74 -10.31 -1.04
N LEU A 44 12.04 -11.15 -1.79
CA LEU A 44 12.57 -12.16 -2.71
C LEU A 44 13.42 -13.31 -2.11
N ASP A 45 12.72 -14.44 -1.95
CA ASP A 45 13.05 -15.73 -2.58
C ASP A 45 13.28 -16.93 -1.63
N PHE A 46 12.64 -18.04 -2.00
CA PHE A 46 12.69 -19.41 -1.46
C PHE A 46 12.43 -19.64 0.03
N GLY A 47 11.14 -19.75 0.36
CA GLY A 47 10.67 -20.36 1.59
C GLY A 47 9.18 -20.61 1.58
N VAL A 48 8.69 -21.52 0.73
CA VAL A 48 7.49 -22.30 1.12
C VAL A 48 7.94 -23.21 2.25
N GLU A 49 8.18 -22.62 3.42
CA GLU A 49 8.26 -23.38 4.66
C GLU A 49 6.82 -23.74 4.98
N GLU A 50 6.45 -24.91 4.48
CA GLU A 50 5.34 -25.73 4.93
C GLU A 50 4.19 -24.90 5.52
N ASP A 51 3.41 -24.30 4.61
CA ASP A 51 2.03 -23.88 4.87
C ASP A 51 1.34 -25.08 5.51
N SER A 52 1.44 -25.18 6.83
CA SER A 52 0.37 -25.71 7.66
C SER A 52 -0.84 -25.06 7.06
N GLY A 53 -1.66 -25.82 6.29
CA GLY A 53 -2.61 -25.40 5.24
C GLY A 53 -3.71 -24.43 5.66
N VAL A 54 -3.33 -23.50 6.52
CA VAL A 54 -4.07 -22.65 7.41
C VAL A 54 -4.27 -21.31 6.72
N CYS A 55 -3.25 -20.83 6.02
CA CYS A 55 -3.35 -19.65 5.16
C CYS A 55 -3.91 -19.98 3.77
N LYS A 56 -4.09 -21.27 3.44
CA LYS A 56 -4.75 -21.70 2.21
C LYS A 56 -6.18 -21.15 2.14
N THR A 57 -6.53 -20.56 1.00
CA THR A 57 -7.86 -20.00 0.74
C THR A 57 -8.56 -20.74 -0.38
N THR A 58 -9.90 -20.66 -0.39
CA THR A 58 -10.72 -21.13 -1.50
C THR A 58 -10.52 -20.23 -2.72
N PRO A 59 -10.88 -20.70 -3.92
CA PRO A 59 -11.06 -19.82 -5.06
C PRO A 59 -12.01 -18.66 -4.71
N TRP A 60 -11.81 -17.54 -5.38
CA TRP A 60 -12.71 -16.39 -5.28
C TRP A 60 -14.11 -16.76 -5.75
N SER A 61 -15.11 -16.23 -5.05
CA SER A 61 -16.49 -16.23 -5.54
C SER A 61 -16.64 -15.36 -6.78
N ILE A 62 -17.76 -15.55 -7.47
CA ILE A 62 -18.14 -14.72 -8.61
C ILE A 62 -18.36 -13.29 -8.11
N TRP A 63 -17.98 -12.31 -8.92
CA TRP A 63 -18.27 -10.91 -8.64
C TRP A 63 -19.77 -10.68 -8.43
N SER A 64 -20.10 -9.91 -7.41
CA SER A 64 -21.45 -9.39 -7.21
C SER A 64 -21.87 -8.52 -8.39
N ALA A 65 -23.18 -8.30 -8.53
CA ALA A 65 -23.69 -7.23 -9.38
C ALA A 65 -23.07 -5.88 -8.96
N CYS A 66 -22.96 -4.97 -9.93
CA CYS A 66 -22.56 -3.59 -9.64
C CYS A 66 -23.59 -2.97 -8.68
N SER A 67 -23.11 -2.27 -7.65
CA SER A 67 -23.97 -1.61 -6.66
C SER A 67 -24.91 -0.60 -7.32
N GLU A 68 -24.42 0.06 -8.37
CA GLU A 68 -25.18 1.02 -9.16
C GLU A 68 -25.52 0.44 -10.54
N LYS A 69 -26.75 0.69 -10.99
CA LYS A 69 -27.19 0.33 -12.34
C LYS A 69 -26.80 1.38 -13.39
N CYS A 70 -26.40 2.57 -12.95
CA CYS A 70 -25.95 3.66 -13.81
C CYS A 70 -24.77 4.39 -13.14
N GLY A 71 -23.92 5.05 -13.92
CA GLY A 71 -22.78 5.80 -13.39
C GLY A 71 -21.73 4.89 -12.76
N ILE A 72 -21.04 5.41 -11.73
CA ILE A 72 -19.93 4.72 -11.07
C ILE A 72 -20.47 3.95 -9.86
N GLY A 73 -20.27 2.65 -9.83
CA GLY A 73 -20.59 1.78 -8.70
C GLY A 73 -19.41 0.91 -8.28
N PHE A 74 -19.70 -0.05 -7.41
CA PHE A 74 -18.72 -1.04 -6.98
C PHE A 74 -19.28 -2.45 -7.03
N ARG A 75 -18.43 -3.42 -7.36
CA ARG A 75 -18.70 -4.85 -7.23
C ARG A 75 -17.74 -5.47 -6.23
N MET A 76 -18.17 -6.54 -5.59
CA MET A 76 -17.40 -7.21 -4.56
C MET A 76 -17.34 -8.71 -4.84
N ARG A 77 -16.24 -9.35 -4.47
CA ARG A 77 -16.11 -10.80 -4.41
C ARG A 77 -15.45 -11.19 -3.11
N THR A 78 -15.65 -12.44 -2.72
CA THR A 78 -15.21 -12.98 -1.43
C THR A 78 -14.56 -14.34 -1.60
N LYS A 79 -13.59 -14.66 -0.75
CA LYS A 79 -13.04 -16.00 -0.59
C LYS A 79 -12.98 -16.33 0.90
N SER A 80 -12.83 -17.60 1.23
CA SER A 80 -12.71 -18.03 2.62
C SER A 80 -11.42 -18.81 2.82
N PHE A 81 -10.92 -18.83 4.06
CA PHE A 81 -9.85 -19.74 4.42
C PHE A 81 -10.36 -21.17 4.41
N VAL A 82 -9.54 -22.09 3.92
CA VAL A 82 -9.82 -23.53 3.98
C VAL A 82 -9.79 -24.00 5.44
N ASP A 83 -8.86 -23.46 6.24
CA ASP A 83 -8.80 -23.67 7.68
C ASP A 83 -9.46 -22.51 8.45
N ARG A 84 -10.17 -22.82 9.52
CA ARG A 84 -10.77 -21.82 10.42
C ARG A 84 -9.75 -20.96 11.14
N MET A 85 -8.54 -21.49 11.36
CA MET A 85 -7.46 -20.79 12.02
C MET A 85 -6.79 -19.75 11.11
N GLY A 86 -7.03 -19.81 9.79
CA GLY A 86 -6.50 -18.88 8.80
C GLY A 86 -6.87 -17.43 9.07
N MET A 87 -8.11 -17.18 9.52
CA MET A 87 -8.55 -15.82 9.86
C MET A 87 -7.74 -15.16 10.98
N LYS A 88 -7.19 -15.95 11.91
CA LYS A 88 -6.41 -15.44 13.05
C LYS A 88 -4.92 -15.43 12.76
N LYS A 89 -4.40 -16.46 12.08
CA LYS A 89 -2.96 -16.60 11.79
C LYS A 89 -2.51 -15.85 10.55
N CYS A 90 -3.43 -15.57 9.63
CA CYS A 90 -3.12 -14.97 8.33
C CYS A 90 -3.91 -13.66 8.13
N PRO A 91 -3.80 -12.67 9.05
CA PRO A 91 -4.55 -11.41 8.96
C PRO A 91 -4.13 -10.57 7.73
N HIS A 92 -2.97 -10.84 7.15
CA HIS A 92 -2.47 -10.19 5.94
C HIS A 92 -3.20 -10.64 4.66
N ILE A 93 -3.91 -11.78 4.69
CA ILE A 93 -4.62 -12.29 3.50
C ILE A 93 -6.02 -11.69 3.43
N GLN A 94 -6.28 -10.91 2.39
CA GLN A 94 -7.60 -10.33 2.16
C GLN A 94 -8.59 -11.38 1.66
N THR A 95 -9.71 -11.51 2.36
CA THR A 95 -10.84 -12.39 2.03
C THR A 95 -11.96 -11.69 1.26
N VAL A 96 -11.89 -10.37 1.13
CA VAL A 96 -12.87 -9.54 0.42
C VAL A 96 -12.13 -8.64 -0.54
N GLU A 97 -12.61 -8.58 -1.77
CA GLU A 97 -12.08 -7.70 -2.81
C GLU A 97 -13.20 -6.82 -3.37
N LYS A 98 -12.89 -5.54 -3.58
CA LYS A 98 -13.83 -4.54 -4.06
C LYS A 98 -13.24 -3.84 -5.28
N GLU A 99 -14.00 -3.79 -6.35
CA GLU A 99 -13.59 -3.19 -7.63
C GLU A 99 -14.63 -2.16 -8.08
N LYS A 100 -14.17 -1.09 -8.74
CA LYS A 100 -15.05 -0.11 -9.38
C LYS A 100 -15.69 -0.73 -10.62
N CYS A 101 -16.99 -0.49 -10.80
CA CYS A 101 -17.71 -0.82 -12.02
C CYS A 101 -18.35 0.45 -12.60
N MET A 102 -18.44 0.51 -13.93
CA MET A 102 -19.08 1.60 -14.65
C MET A 102 -20.33 1.08 -15.34
N GLY A 103 -21.49 1.61 -14.95
CA GLY A 103 -22.76 1.44 -15.63
C GLY A 103 -22.98 2.52 -16.70
N PRO A 104 -24.08 2.42 -17.48
CA PRO A 104 -24.50 3.49 -18.39
C PRO A 104 -24.65 4.82 -17.66
N PRO A 105 -24.50 5.98 -18.34
CA PRO A 105 -24.67 7.27 -17.70
C PRO A 105 -26.04 7.38 -17.03
N CYS A 106 -26.08 7.83 -15.77
CA CYS A 106 -27.34 8.13 -15.12
C CYS A 106 -28.02 9.30 -15.84
N SER A 107 -29.30 9.14 -16.18
CA SER A 107 -30.09 10.26 -16.70
C SER A 107 -30.41 11.18 -15.52
N ALA A 108 -29.82 12.38 -15.51
CA ALA A 108 -30.24 13.44 -14.61
C ALA A 108 -31.63 13.90 -15.06
N THR A 109 -32.65 13.58 -14.28
CA THR A 109 -33.97 14.25 -14.36
C THR A 109 -33.92 15.43 -13.41
#